data_AF-O97966-F1
#
_entry.id   AF-O97966-F1
#
_cell.length_a   1.000
_cell.length_b   1.000
_cell.length_c   1.000
_cell.angle_alpha   90.00
_cell.angle_beta   90.00
_cell.angle_gamma   90.00
#
_symmetry.space_group_name_H-M   'P 1'
#
loop_
_entity.id
_entity.type
_entity.pdbx_description
1 polymer ?
#
loop_
_entity_poly.entity_id
_entity_poly.type
_entity_poly.pdbx_seq_one_letter_code
_entity_poly.pdbx_strand_id
1 'polypeptide(L)' 'RNPDDWAKDLKSGNFQLLCPDGTRKAVTEFESCNLAKAPNHAVVSRKEKAACVREELRNQQ' A
#
# COMPACT_ATOMS: atom_id res chain seq x y z
N ARG A 1 -9.73 12.66 -0.29
CA ARG A 1 -8.98 13.71 0.44
C ARG A 1 -9.31 13.56 1.91
N ASN A 2 -8.32 13.54 2.80
CA ASN A 2 -8.58 13.38 4.24
C ASN A 2 -9.16 14.71 4.80
N PRO A 3 -10.32 14.71 5.50
CA PRO A 3 -10.94 15.91 6.08
C PRO A 3 -10.32 16.39 7.39
N ASP A 4 -9.43 15.61 8.03
CA ASP A 4 -8.80 15.97 9.30
C ASP A 4 -8.06 17.32 9.21
N ASP A 5 -8.15 18.14 10.26
CA ASP A 5 -7.63 19.52 10.26
C ASP A 5 -6.15 19.65 9.88
N TRP A 6 -5.33 18.67 10.24
CA TRP A 6 -3.90 18.65 9.94
C TRP A 6 -3.60 18.25 8.47
N ALA A 7 -4.51 17.53 7.81
CA ALA A 7 -4.30 16.94 6.49
C ALA A 7 -5.05 17.66 5.37
N LYS A 8 -6.13 18.40 5.70
CA LYS A 8 -7.07 18.96 4.73
C LYS A 8 -6.41 19.85 3.67
N ASP A 9 -5.38 20.60 4.03
CA ASP A 9 -4.74 21.60 3.15
C ASP A 9 -3.39 21.16 2.55
N LEU A 10 -2.97 19.91 2.78
CA LEU A 10 -1.73 19.38 2.21
C LEU A 10 -1.85 19.21 0.68
N LYS A 11 -0.80 19.64 -0.03
CA LYS A 11 -0.69 19.53 -1.50
C LYS A 11 0.39 18.52 -1.87
N SER A 12 0.07 17.61 -2.79
CA SER A 12 0.99 16.58 -3.29
C SER A 12 2.34 17.13 -3.77
N GLY A 13 2.32 18.27 -4.47
CA GLY A 13 3.54 18.92 -5.00
C GLY A 13 4.49 19.49 -3.95
N ASN A 14 4.10 19.53 -2.67
CA ASN A 14 4.98 19.96 -1.57
C ASN A 14 5.87 18.80 -1.05
N PHE A 15 5.71 17.59 -1.58
CA PHE A 15 6.39 16.38 -1.11
C PHE A 15 7.18 15.72 -2.24
N GLN A 16 8.22 14.99 -1.86
CA GLN A 16 9.08 14.24 -2.76
C GLN A 16 9.39 12.85 -2.17
N LEU A 17 9.71 11.90 -3.05
CA LEU A 17 10.21 10.58 -2.68
C LEU A 17 11.73 10.63 -2.51
N LEU A 18 12.24 9.79 -1.62
CA LEU A 18 13.67 9.50 -1.51
C LEU A 18 13.96 8.23 -2.30
N CYS A 19 14.88 8.32 -3.25
CA CYS A 19 15.26 7.19 -4.09
C CYS A 19 16.48 6.46 -3.50
N PRO A 20 16.64 5.15 -3.75
CA PRO A 20 17.79 4.39 -3.25
C PRO A 20 19.15 4.90 -3.74
N ASP A 21 19.18 5.57 -4.89
CA ASP A 21 20.38 6.23 -5.44
C ASP A 21 20.73 7.58 -4.77
N GLY A 22 19.97 7.97 -3.74
CA GLY A 22 20.14 9.22 -3.01
C GLY A 22 19.47 10.43 -3.64
N THR A 23 18.87 10.29 -4.82
CA THR A 23 18.13 11.37 -5.49
C THR A 23 16.72 11.56 -4.90
N ARG A 24 16.04 12.62 -5.35
CA ARG A 24 14.65 12.91 -5.00
C ARG A 24 13.81 13.04 -6.27
N LYS A 25 12.59 12.50 -6.24
CA LYS A 25 11.64 12.54 -7.36
C LYS A 25 10.24 12.93 -6.93
N ALA A 26 9.39 13.29 -7.89
CA ALA A 26 7.98 13.58 -7.61
C ALA A 26 7.25 12.34 -7.09
N VAL A 27 6.22 12.53 -6.26
CA VAL A 27 5.45 11.40 -5.68
C VAL A 27 4.73 10.54 -6.71
N THR A 28 4.53 11.05 -7.93
CA THR A 28 3.95 10.32 -9.06
C THR A 28 4.93 9.34 -9.70
N GLU A 29 6.23 9.44 -9.45
CA GLU A 29 7.27 8.61 -10.06
C GLU A 29 7.61 7.36 -9.22
N PHE A 30 6.69 6.94 -8.34
CA PHE A 30 6.90 5.86 -7.36
C PHE A 30 7.30 4.53 -8.02
N GLU A 31 6.91 4.25 -9.26
CA GLU A 31 7.30 3.03 -9.97
C GLU A 31 8.82 2.93 -10.18
N SER A 32 9.47 4.06 -10.46
CA SER A 32 10.92 4.13 -10.69
C SER A 32 11.72 4.56 -9.46
N CYS A 33 11.05 5.10 -8.44
CA CYS A 33 11.67 5.57 -7.20
C CYS A 33 10.82 5.16 -6.00
N ASN A 34 11.16 4.00 -5.44
CA ASN A 34 10.58 3.45 -4.22
C ASN A 34 11.67 2.66 -3.47
N LEU A 35 11.38 2.33 -2.21
CA LEU A 35 12.28 1.50 -1.41
C LEU A 35 12.08 0.00 -1.70
N ALA A 36 10.83 -0.40 -1.90
CA ALA A 36 10.43 -1.76 -2.27
C ALA A 36 8.95 -1.79 -2.66
N LYS A 37 8.53 -2.88 -3.30
CA LYS A 37 7.11 -3.21 -3.51
C LYS A 37 6.60 -4.07 -2.35
N ALA A 38 5.64 -3.54 -1.59
CA ALA A 38 4.93 -4.33 -0.57
C ALA A 38 3.91 -5.27 -1.24
N PRO A 39 3.87 -6.57 -0.88
CA PRO A 39 2.81 -7.47 -1.33
C PRO A 39 1.45 -7.07 -0.71
N ASN A 40 0.36 -7.45 -1.37
CA ASN A 40 -0.98 -7.26 -0.81
C ASN A 40 -1.14 -8.07 0.49
N HIS A 41 -2.03 -7.60 1.37
CA HIS A 41 -2.43 -8.37 2.55
C HIS A 41 -3.02 -9.73 2.13
N ALA A 42 -2.73 -10.77 2.90
CA ALA A 42 -3.20 -12.13 2.65
C ALA A 42 -3.77 -12.76 3.93
N VAL A 43 -4.79 -13.59 3.77
CA VAL A 43 -5.32 -14.41 4.86
C VAL A 43 -4.46 -15.65 5.02
N VAL A 44 -4.05 -15.94 6.25
CA VAL A 44 -3.25 -17.13 6.60
C VAL A 44 -4.05 -18.07 7.51
N SER A 45 -3.86 -19.37 7.34
CA SER A 45 -4.48 -20.40 8.17
C SER A 45 -3.60 -21.64 8.23
N ARG A 46 -3.98 -22.63 9.05
CA ARG A 46 -3.33 -23.95 9.02
C ARG A 46 -3.52 -24.58 7.63
N LYS A 47 -2.51 -25.31 7.16
CA LYS A 47 -2.49 -25.88 5.80
C LYS A 47 -3.72 -26.73 5.51
N GLU A 48 -4.14 -27.56 6.46
CA GLU A 48 -5.30 -28.44 6.37
C GLU A 48 -6.65 -27.70 6.41
N LYS A 49 -6.67 -26.42 6.80
CA LYS A 49 -7.88 -25.58 6.85
C LYS A 49 -7.96 -24.57 5.71
N ALA A 50 -6.92 -24.40 4.90
CA ALA A 50 -6.87 -23.40 3.85
C ALA A 50 -8.03 -23.52 2.84
N ALA A 51 -8.42 -24.74 2.47
CA ALA A 51 -9.55 -24.97 1.55
C ALA A 51 -10.89 -24.53 2.16
N CYS A 52 -11.15 -24.91 3.41
CA CYS A 52 -12.35 -24.54 4.16
C CYS A 52 -12.43 -23.02 4.36
N VAL A 53 -11.35 -22.38 4.84
CA VAL A 53 -11.32 -20.92 5.05
C VAL A 53 -11.56 -20.16 3.74
N ARG A 54 -11.00 -20.64 2.62
CA ARG A 54 -11.21 -20.02 1.31
C ARG A 54 -12.67 -20.11 0.86
N GLU A 55 -13.33 -21.23 1.09
CA GLU A 55 -14.75 -21.41 0.74
C GLU A 55 -15.65 -20.49 1.57
N GLU A 56 -15.44 -20.44 2.89
CA GLU A 56 -16.20 -19.56 3.78
C GLU A 56 -16.04 -18.08 3.43
N LEU A 57 -14.80 -17.63 3.17
CA LEU A 57 -14.53 -16.24 2.76
C LEU A 57 -15.14 -15.89 1.40
N ARG A 58 -15.34 -16.87 0.52
CA ARG A 58 -16.02 -16.68 -0.76
C ARG A 58 -17.53 -16.56 -0.57
N ASN A 59 -18.11 -17.27 0.39
CA ASN A 59 -19.54 -17.21 0.70
C ASN A 59 -19.96 -15.91 1.40
N GLN A 60 -19.01 -15.17 1.98
CA GLN A 60 -19.25 -13.87 2.64
C GLN A 60 -19.22 -12.67 1.67
N GLN A 61 -18.89 -12.89 0.39
CA GLN A 61 -18.85 -11.85 -0.66
C GLN A 61 -20.15 -11.85 -1.46
#